data_AF-A0A2E7FM52-F1
#
_entry.id   AF-A0A2E7FM52-F1
#
_cell.length_a   1.000
_cell.length_b   1.000
_cell.length_c   1.000
_cell.angle_alpha   90.00
_cell.angle_beta   90.00
_cell.angle_gamma   90.00
#
_symmetry.space_group_name_H-M   'P 1'
#
loop_
_entity.id
_entity.type
_entity.pdbx_description
1 polymer ?
#
loop_
_entity_poly.entity_id
_entity_poly.type
_entity_poly.pdbx_seq_one_letter_code
_entity_poly.pdbx_strand_id
1 'polypeptide(L)'
;MHSQKNISPSLLKRIQEFDSSCIEVNPRPLTEGEDLSISLFHNSENQGFTPNALPINRSSIPAAERILSFSTIARMTHTSDLVIEEVGNDEIEIKEDIQAIDLIDDTEPEPDGPNIFKLPKGAHTGNLFHSILEEIDFQKPDTIGDRVQQSFNRLRYGYPEYKRIVSHSIHQLLSKLLDGVIALEQIAPIQRVPEMEFAYPTSNDTLHKIQKAFENNPTPGIPRTWIDTLMLKHTNVRASMLRGFIDLVFEHNGKLFLLDWKTNHLGNSVESYSQRAIEHAMFQHDYYLQYCLYCVALKRYIETRFPNKDFYDSFGGVFYLFIRGINEHDDSGIFYDRPSQPLLKALDKAIGQ
;
A
#
# COMPACT_ATOMS: atom_id res chain seq x y z
N MET A 1 -35.92 7.02 -30.75
CA MET A 1 -35.87 5.55 -30.85
C MET A 1 -34.48 5.10 -30.41
N HIS A 2 -34.34 4.75 -29.14
CA HIS A 2 -33.09 4.28 -28.56
C HIS A 2 -32.83 2.83 -28.96
N SER A 3 -31.65 2.59 -29.54
CA SER A 3 -31.14 1.24 -29.79
C SER A 3 -30.59 0.68 -28.47
N GLN A 4 -31.36 -0.21 -27.84
CA GLN A 4 -30.88 -1.09 -26.78
C GLN A 4 -29.89 -2.07 -27.42
N LYS A 5 -28.59 -1.90 -27.14
CA LYS A 5 -27.59 -2.93 -27.42
C LYS A 5 -27.76 -4.04 -26.39
N ASN A 6 -28.39 -5.14 -26.83
CA ASN A 6 -28.49 -6.37 -26.06
C ASN A 6 -27.10 -6.89 -25.71
N ILE A 7 -26.87 -7.07 -24.40
CA ILE A 7 -25.73 -7.79 -23.86
C ILE A 7 -25.83 -9.25 -24.32
N SER A 8 -24.73 -9.81 -24.81
CA SER A 8 -24.68 -11.22 -25.23
C SER A 8 -25.16 -12.14 -24.10
N PRO A 9 -26.07 -13.10 -24.36
CA PRO A 9 -26.50 -14.08 -23.36
C PRO A 9 -25.35 -14.89 -22.74
N SER A 10 -24.22 -15.02 -23.45
CA SER A 10 -22.99 -15.67 -22.93
C SER A 10 -22.23 -14.85 -21.90
N LEU A 11 -22.33 -13.52 -21.96
CA LEU A 11 -21.68 -12.60 -21.02
C LEU A 11 -22.50 -12.47 -19.74
N LEU A 12 -23.83 -12.38 -19.87
CA LEU A 12 -24.74 -12.33 -18.74
C LEU A 12 -24.64 -13.62 -17.88
N LYS A 13 -24.46 -14.77 -18.54
CA LYS A 13 -24.28 -16.06 -17.88
C LYS A 13 -22.93 -16.16 -17.15
N ARG A 14 -21.83 -15.64 -17.73
CA ARG A 14 -20.53 -15.55 -17.06
C ARG A 14 -20.54 -14.63 -15.84
N ILE A 15 -21.23 -13.49 -15.93
CA ILE A 15 -21.39 -12.55 -14.81
C ILE A 15 -22.25 -13.14 -13.69
N GLN A 16 -23.23 -14.00 -14.01
CA GLN A 16 -24.05 -14.73 -13.04
C GLN A 16 -23.34 -15.95 -12.43
N GLU A 17 -22.29 -16.46 -13.06
CA GLU A 17 -21.42 -17.53 -12.55
C GLU A 17 -20.28 -16.97 -11.67
N PHE A 18 -20.08 -15.64 -11.60
CA PHE A 18 -19.20 -15.00 -10.62
C PHE A 18 -19.87 -15.05 -9.24
N ASP A 19 -19.32 -15.88 -8.37
CA ASP A 19 -19.66 -15.89 -6.96
C ASP A 19 -19.20 -14.56 -6.33
N SER A 20 -20.12 -13.82 -5.74
CA SER A 20 -19.87 -12.56 -5.04
C SER A 20 -19.03 -12.73 -3.76
N SER A 21 -18.57 -13.94 -3.43
CA SER A 21 -17.73 -14.24 -2.27
C SER A 21 -16.21 -14.34 -2.56
N CYS A 22 -15.76 -14.09 -3.78
CA CYS A 22 -14.36 -14.32 -4.16
C CYS A 22 -13.47 -13.09 -3.91
N ILE A 23 -12.69 -13.14 -2.82
CA ILE A 23 -11.48 -12.32 -2.66
C ILE A 23 -10.31 -13.14 -3.17
N GLU A 24 -9.69 -12.73 -4.28
CA GLU A 24 -8.41 -13.29 -4.72
C GLU A 24 -7.27 -12.39 -4.22
N VAL A 25 -6.50 -12.91 -3.26
CA VAL A 25 -5.27 -12.31 -2.76
C VAL A 25 -4.10 -13.16 -3.22
N ASN A 26 -3.15 -12.55 -3.95
CA ASN A 26 -1.92 -13.21 -4.41
C ASN A 26 -0.71 -12.67 -3.64
N PRO A 27 -0.03 -13.48 -2.80
CA PRO A 27 1.33 -13.17 -2.36
C PRO A 27 2.35 -13.56 -3.45
N ARG A 28 3.39 -12.75 -3.65
CA ARG A 28 4.52 -13.14 -4.50
C ARG A 28 5.51 -14.00 -3.70
N PRO A 29 5.87 -15.22 -4.15
CA PRO A 29 6.82 -16.06 -3.42
C PRO A 29 8.25 -15.50 -3.50
N LEU A 30 8.93 -15.49 -2.35
CA LEU A 30 10.30 -14.97 -2.17
C LEU A 30 11.39 -15.80 -2.89
N THR A 31 11.09 -17.05 -3.26
CA THR A 31 12.01 -17.94 -3.99
C THR A 31 11.24 -18.91 -4.89
N GLU A 32 11.74 -19.18 -6.10
CA GLU A 32 11.27 -20.31 -6.91
C GLU A 32 11.66 -21.62 -6.22
N GLY A 33 10.67 -22.37 -5.72
CA GLY A 33 10.86 -23.78 -5.37
C GLY A 33 10.66 -24.20 -3.91
N GLU A 34 10.24 -23.32 -2.99
CA GLU A 34 9.90 -23.73 -1.62
C GLU A 34 8.42 -23.46 -1.30
N ASP A 35 7.71 -24.55 -0.95
CA ASP A 35 6.31 -24.60 -0.56
C ASP A 35 6.14 -23.98 0.85
N LEU A 36 6.17 -22.65 0.92
CA LEU A 36 6.07 -21.91 2.19
C LEU A 36 4.60 -21.83 2.62
N SER A 37 4.22 -22.66 3.59
CA SER A 37 2.92 -22.62 4.26
C SER A 37 2.74 -21.30 5.03
N ILE A 38 2.26 -20.21 4.42
CA ILE A 38 2.04 -18.93 5.10
C ILE A 38 1.03 -19.12 6.25
N SER A 39 1.45 -18.85 7.49
CA SER A 39 0.60 -18.94 8.68
C SER A 39 0.59 -17.59 9.39
N LEU A 40 -0.38 -16.74 9.03
CA LEU A 40 -0.61 -15.43 9.65
C LEU A 40 -1.05 -15.50 11.13
N PHE A 41 -1.16 -16.70 11.72
CA PHE A 41 -1.50 -16.88 13.13
C PHE A 41 -0.76 -18.10 13.69
N HIS A 42 -0.11 -17.95 14.85
CA HIS A 42 0.39 -19.07 15.65
C HIS A 42 -0.76 -19.60 16.52
N ASN A 43 -1.36 -20.73 16.15
CA ASN A 43 -2.16 -21.53 17.08
C ASN A 43 -1.52 -22.92 17.22
N SER A 44 -1.33 -23.37 18.46
CA SER A 44 -0.78 -24.67 18.84
C SER A 44 -1.65 -25.88 18.45
N GLU A 45 -2.77 -25.64 17.77
CA GLU A 45 -3.61 -26.65 17.14
C GLU A 45 -4.07 -26.12 15.78
N ASN A 46 -3.27 -26.31 14.73
CA ASN A 46 -3.79 -26.51 13.38
C ASN A 46 -2.69 -26.91 12.39
N GLN A 47 -3.03 -27.88 11.55
CA GLN A 47 -2.19 -28.42 10.49
C GLN A 47 -1.64 -27.28 9.61
N GLY A 48 -0.33 -27.27 9.38
CA GLY A 48 0.30 -26.37 8.41
C GLY A 48 -0.40 -26.50 7.07
N PHE A 49 -0.89 -25.39 6.53
CA PHE A 49 -1.65 -25.34 5.29
C PHE A 49 -0.80 -24.71 4.19
N THR A 50 -0.71 -25.39 3.05
CA THR A 50 -0.08 -24.89 1.83
C THR A 50 -1.03 -23.92 1.10
N PRO A 51 -0.60 -22.70 0.76
CA PRO A 51 -1.39 -21.77 -0.03
C PRO A 51 -1.38 -22.19 -1.51
N ASN A 52 -2.49 -22.76 -1.98
CA ASN A 52 -2.74 -22.90 -3.42
C ASN A 52 -3.56 -21.70 -3.91
N ALA A 53 -2.90 -20.73 -4.57
CA ALA A 53 -3.54 -19.67 -5.35
C ALA A 53 -3.49 -20.05 -6.83
N LEU A 54 -4.64 -19.96 -7.53
CA LEU A 54 -4.69 -20.09 -8.98
C LEU A 54 -4.50 -18.69 -9.59
N PRO A 55 -3.64 -18.51 -10.60
CA PRO A 55 -3.45 -17.22 -11.23
C PRO A 55 -4.72 -16.77 -11.94
N ILE A 56 -5.18 -15.54 -11.66
CA ILE A 56 -6.13 -14.86 -12.55
C ILE A 56 -5.38 -14.55 -13.84
N ASN A 57 -5.89 -15.08 -14.94
CA ASN A 57 -5.36 -14.74 -16.24
C ASN A 57 -5.60 -13.24 -16.50
N ARG A 58 -4.54 -12.42 -16.45
CA ARG A 58 -4.61 -10.96 -16.72
C ARG A 58 -5.31 -10.60 -18.04
N SER A 59 -5.39 -11.54 -18.98
CA SER A 59 -6.11 -11.37 -20.25
C SER A 59 -7.63 -11.64 -20.19
N SER A 60 -8.17 -12.03 -19.03
CA SER A 60 -9.62 -12.26 -18.85
C SER A 60 -10.39 -11.06 -18.32
N ILE A 61 -9.72 -9.95 -17.97
CA ILE A 61 -10.36 -8.70 -17.54
C ILE A 61 -10.52 -7.79 -18.78
N PRO A 62 -11.74 -7.51 -19.26
CA PRO A 62 -11.94 -6.70 -20.46
C PRO A 62 -11.49 -5.24 -20.25
N ALA A 63 -10.82 -4.65 -21.24
CA ALA A 63 -10.39 -3.24 -21.24
C ALA A 63 -11.54 -2.19 -21.18
N ALA A 64 -12.80 -2.63 -21.12
CA ALA A 64 -13.99 -1.76 -21.10
C ALA A 64 -14.52 -1.46 -19.69
N GLU A 65 -13.84 -1.93 -18.65
CA GLU A 65 -14.21 -1.83 -17.24
C GLU A 65 -13.20 -0.94 -16.51
N ARG A 66 -13.61 0.26 -16.07
CA ARG A 66 -12.66 1.21 -15.45
C ARG A 66 -12.20 0.62 -14.10
N ILE A 67 -10.90 0.42 -13.96
CA ILE A 67 -10.24 0.03 -12.71
C ILE A 67 -9.90 1.31 -11.95
N LEU A 68 -10.36 1.44 -10.70
CA LEU A 68 -9.91 2.45 -9.76
C LEU A 68 -8.72 1.90 -8.98
N SER A 69 -7.56 2.55 -9.09
CA SER A 69 -6.47 2.42 -8.13
C SER A 69 -6.57 3.51 -7.07
N PHE A 70 -5.85 3.35 -5.95
CA PHE A 70 -5.68 4.44 -5.00
C PHE A 70 -5.11 5.69 -5.69
N SER A 71 -4.05 5.52 -6.48
CA SER A 71 -3.41 6.62 -7.21
C SER A 71 -4.38 7.33 -8.16
N THR A 72 -5.32 6.60 -8.75
CA THR A 72 -6.37 7.16 -9.58
C THR A 72 -7.35 8.02 -8.77
N ILE A 73 -7.74 7.58 -7.58
CA ILE A 73 -8.66 8.33 -6.70
C ILE A 73 -8.01 9.60 -6.17
N ALA A 74 -6.77 9.50 -5.70
CA ALA A 74 -6.04 10.65 -5.18
C ALA A 74 -5.69 11.68 -6.27
N ARG A 75 -5.51 11.30 -7.55
CA ARG A 75 -5.46 12.32 -8.61
C ARG A 75 -6.77 13.11 -8.75
N MET A 76 -7.91 12.46 -8.55
CA MET A 76 -9.23 13.10 -8.66
C MET A 76 -9.54 14.05 -7.50
N THR A 77 -8.95 13.84 -6.31
CA THR A 77 -9.10 14.77 -5.18
C THR A 77 -8.30 16.06 -5.42
N HIS A 78 -7.17 15.96 -6.13
CA HIS A 78 -6.27 17.09 -6.38
C HIS A 78 -6.46 17.81 -7.72
N THR A 79 -7.07 17.18 -8.75
CA THR A 79 -7.21 17.75 -10.10
C THR A 79 -8.58 17.51 -10.75
N SER A 80 -9.05 18.47 -11.55
CA SER A 80 -10.35 18.42 -12.26
C SER A 80 -10.30 17.68 -13.61
N ASP A 81 -9.15 17.12 -14.00
CA ASP A 81 -8.89 16.65 -15.37
C ASP A 81 -9.20 15.16 -15.61
N LEU A 82 -9.41 14.83 -16.90
CA LEU A 82 -9.78 13.50 -17.37
C LEU A 82 -8.65 12.48 -17.16
N VAL A 83 -9.01 11.37 -16.50
CA VAL A 83 -8.13 10.24 -16.17
C VAL A 83 -7.65 9.51 -17.42
N ILE A 84 -6.34 9.44 -17.62
CA ILE A 84 -5.67 8.51 -18.55
C ILE A 84 -5.04 7.40 -17.72
N GLU A 85 -5.17 6.16 -18.19
CA GLU A 85 -4.68 4.93 -17.57
C GLU A 85 -3.21 5.02 -17.12
N GLU A 86 -2.93 4.48 -15.94
CA GLU A 86 -1.61 3.94 -15.63
C GLU A 86 -1.78 2.50 -15.13
N VAL A 87 -1.15 1.58 -15.86
CA VAL A 87 -0.98 0.20 -15.47
C VAL A 87 0.39 0.11 -14.81
N GLY A 88 0.42 0.09 -13.48
CA GLY A 88 1.65 -0.19 -12.72
C GLY A 88 1.83 0.74 -11.52
N ASN A 89 1.83 0.12 -10.33
CA ASN A 89 2.05 0.68 -8.99
C ASN A 89 1.09 1.78 -8.52
N ASP A 90 0.68 1.69 -7.24
CA ASP A 90 -0.25 2.62 -6.57
C ASP A 90 0.42 3.97 -6.22
N GLU A 91 1.66 4.20 -6.63
CA GLU A 91 2.33 5.49 -6.45
C GLU A 91 1.88 6.49 -7.53
N ILE A 92 1.44 7.68 -7.09
CA ILE A 92 1.10 8.78 -7.98
C ILE A 92 2.38 9.54 -8.30
N GLU A 93 2.76 9.66 -9.57
CA GLU A 93 3.48 10.85 -10.02
C GLU A 93 2.44 11.98 -10.10
N ILE A 94 2.27 12.71 -9.00
CA ILE A 94 1.56 13.98 -9.07
C ILE A 94 2.51 14.88 -9.87
N LYS A 95 2.13 15.22 -11.11
CA LYS A 95 2.83 16.24 -11.90
C LYS A 95 3.07 17.43 -10.98
N GLU A 96 4.29 17.94 -11.00
CA GLU A 96 4.83 19.04 -10.16
C GLU A 96 4.04 20.36 -10.25
N ASP A 97 2.87 20.39 -10.88
CA ASP A 97 1.99 21.56 -11.03
C ASP A 97 1.05 21.81 -9.83
N ILE A 98 1.11 21.01 -8.76
CA ILE A 98 0.56 21.45 -7.46
C ILE A 98 1.62 22.30 -6.78
N GLN A 99 1.39 23.61 -6.72
CA GLN A 99 2.18 24.65 -6.03
C GLN A 99 2.26 24.44 -4.49
N ALA A 100 2.66 23.26 -4.02
CA ALA A 100 2.76 22.93 -2.61
C ALA A 100 4.04 22.12 -2.30
N ILE A 101 5.18 22.56 -2.84
CA ILE A 101 6.52 22.35 -2.27
C ILE A 101 7.10 23.68 -1.74
N ASP A 102 6.35 24.78 -1.76
CA ASP A 102 6.79 26.13 -1.31
C ASP A 102 6.94 26.28 0.23
N LEU A 103 7.05 25.18 0.98
CA LEU A 103 7.49 25.18 2.37
C LEU A 103 8.73 24.32 2.64
N ILE A 104 9.31 23.71 1.60
CA ILE A 104 10.66 23.13 1.69
C ILE A 104 11.61 24.20 1.14
N ASP A 105 12.37 24.78 2.06
CA ASP A 105 13.43 25.70 1.71
C ASP A 105 14.48 24.93 0.88
N ASP A 106 14.53 25.16 -0.43
CA ASP A 106 15.59 24.68 -1.34
C ASP A 106 16.99 25.20 -0.95
N THR A 107 17.12 25.86 0.21
CA THR A 107 18.37 26.30 0.82
C THR A 107 18.97 25.30 1.81
N GLU A 108 18.35 24.13 2.05
CA GLU A 108 19.01 23.09 2.83
C GLU A 108 20.36 22.71 2.19
N PRO A 109 21.45 22.71 2.97
CA PRO A 109 22.77 22.39 2.43
C PRO A 109 22.77 21.01 1.79
N GLU A 110 23.53 20.86 0.71
CA GLU A 110 23.78 19.57 0.07
C GLU A 110 24.22 18.55 1.14
N PRO A 111 23.61 17.36 1.17
CA PRO A 111 23.81 16.46 2.28
C PRO A 111 25.22 15.87 2.24
N ASP A 112 25.86 15.79 3.41
CA ASP A 112 27.27 15.40 3.52
C ASP A 112 27.50 13.94 3.14
N GLY A 113 28.53 13.69 2.31
CA GLY A 113 28.93 12.35 1.90
C GLY A 113 27.89 11.58 1.06
N PRO A 114 28.12 10.29 0.79
CA PRO A 114 27.16 9.42 0.12
C PRO A 114 26.08 8.95 1.11
N ASN A 115 24.86 9.49 1.00
CA ASN A 115 23.74 9.15 1.88
C ASN A 115 22.42 9.00 1.08
N ILE A 116 21.36 8.52 1.74
CA ILE A 116 20.07 8.20 1.12
C ILE A 116 19.38 9.43 0.51
N PHE A 117 19.67 10.63 0.99
CA PHE A 117 19.08 11.87 0.47
C PHE A 117 19.58 12.21 -0.95
N LYS A 118 20.74 11.68 -1.37
CA LYS A 118 21.27 11.82 -2.74
C LYS A 118 20.63 10.89 -3.76
N LEU A 119 19.82 9.91 -3.34
CA LEU A 119 19.10 9.07 -4.29
C LEU A 119 18.13 9.91 -5.12
N PRO A 120 18.07 9.71 -6.46
CA PRO A 120 17.11 10.37 -7.33
C PRO A 120 15.69 10.36 -6.75
N LYS A 121 14.98 11.46 -6.92
CA LYS A 121 13.56 11.54 -6.57
C LYS A 121 12.71 10.77 -7.60
N GLY A 122 11.48 10.43 -7.23
CA GLY A 122 10.49 9.84 -8.14
C GLY A 122 10.42 8.31 -8.14
N ALA A 123 9.47 7.81 -8.95
CA ALA A 123 9.02 6.42 -8.92
C ALA A 123 10.12 5.39 -9.23
N HIS A 124 11.19 5.77 -9.93
CA HIS A 124 12.29 4.85 -10.22
C HIS A 124 13.01 4.38 -8.94
N THR A 125 13.21 5.29 -7.98
CA THR A 125 13.78 4.96 -6.66
C THR A 125 12.77 4.19 -5.80
N GLY A 126 11.49 4.57 -5.85
CA GLY A 126 10.41 3.79 -5.22
C GLY A 126 10.42 2.34 -5.68
N ASN A 127 10.25 2.11 -6.98
CA ASN A 127 10.26 0.78 -7.58
C ASN A 127 11.50 -0.05 -7.23
N LEU A 128 12.67 0.58 -7.08
CA LEU A 128 13.88 -0.10 -6.63
C LEU A 128 13.74 -0.62 -5.20
N PHE A 129 13.30 0.20 -4.25
CA PHE A 129 13.12 -0.23 -2.86
C PHE A 129 12.03 -1.28 -2.73
N HIS A 130 10.85 -1.08 -3.34
CA HIS A 130 9.76 -2.06 -3.29
C HIS A 130 10.23 -3.41 -3.86
N SER A 131 10.88 -3.39 -5.03
CA SER A 131 11.39 -4.61 -5.67
C SER A 131 12.40 -5.37 -4.82
N ILE A 132 13.20 -4.69 -3.99
CA ILE A 132 14.15 -5.36 -3.08
C ILE A 132 13.42 -5.88 -1.84
N LEU A 133 12.61 -5.03 -1.18
CA LEU A 133 11.92 -5.35 0.08
C LEU A 133 10.90 -6.49 -0.07
N GLU A 134 10.34 -6.61 -1.27
CA GLU A 134 9.48 -7.71 -1.67
C GLU A 134 10.21 -9.06 -1.71
N GLU A 135 11.50 -9.09 -2.09
CA GLU A 135 12.23 -10.32 -2.43
C GLU A 135 13.26 -10.77 -1.39
N ILE A 136 13.67 -9.88 -0.47
CA ILE A 136 14.63 -10.22 0.59
C ILE A 136 13.97 -11.02 1.70
N ASP A 137 14.72 -11.90 2.35
CA ASP A 137 14.34 -12.51 3.63
C ASP A 137 14.86 -11.61 4.76
N PHE A 138 13.95 -11.03 5.56
CA PHE A 138 14.30 -10.07 6.61
C PHE A 138 15.22 -10.68 7.68
N GLN A 139 15.24 -12.02 7.82
CA GLN A 139 16.08 -12.72 8.79
C GLN A 139 17.46 -13.12 8.23
N LYS A 140 17.74 -12.79 6.96
CA LYS A 140 19.01 -13.14 6.29
C LYS A 140 19.73 -11.87 5.77
N PRO A 141 20.25 -11.03 6.68
CA PRO A 141 20.88 -9.76 6.33
C PRO A 141 22.03 -9.91 5.32
N ASP A 142 22.78 -11.00 5.38
CA ASP A 142 23.91 -11.26 4.47
C ASP A 142 23.48 -11.38 2.99
N THR A 143 22.20 -11.65 2.70
CA THR A 143 21.69 -11.79 1.33
C THR A 143 21.25 -10.46 0.70
N ILE A 144 21.17 -9.38 1.49
CA ILE A 144 20.65 -8.09 1.02
C ILE A 144 21.53 -7.50 -0.08
N GLY A 145 22.86 -7.58 0.05
CA GLY A 145 23.78 -7.04 -0.95
C GLY A 145 23.60 -7.68 -2.34
N ASP A 146 23.39 -9.01 -2.38
CA ASP A 146 23.14 -9.73 -3.63
C ASP A 146 21.79 -9.34 -4.25
N ARG A 147 20.74 -9.18 -3.43
CA ARG A 147 19.42 -8.73 -3.90
C ARG A 147 19.45 -7.29 -4.42
N VAL A 148 20.15 -6.39 -3.75
CA VAL A 148 20.38 -5.02 -4.26
C VAL A 148 21.06 -5.08 -5.62
N GLN A 149 22.13 -5.86 -5.76
CA GLN A 149 22.84 -6.01 -7.04
C GLN A 149 21.93 -6.59 -8.15
N GLN A 150 21.07 -7.56 -7.84
CA GLN A 150 20.11 -8.13 -8.79
C GLN A 150 19.06 -7.10 -9.22
N SER A 151 18.44 -6.39 -8.28
CA SER A 151 17.41 -5.39 -8.58
C SER A 151 17.95 -4.20 -9.38
N PHE A 152 19.16 -3.71 -9.08
CA PHE A 152 19.81 -2.67 -9.89
C PHE A 152 19.99 -3.10 -11.36
N ASN A 153 20.42 -4.36 -11.59
CA ASN A 153 20.60 -4.88 -12.95
C ASN A 153 19.26 -5.06 -13.66
N ARG A 154 18.27 -5.64 -12.97
CA ARG A 154 16.93 -5.91 -13.51
C ARG A 154 16.21 -4.63 -13.91
N LEU A 155 16.22 -3.62 -13.03
CA LEU A 155 15.55 -2.33 -13.25
C LEU A 155 16.40 -1.36 -14.09
N ARG A 156 17.63 -1.74 -14.46
CA ARG A 156 18.60 -0.89 -15.15
C ARG A 156 18.83 0.44 -14.43
N TYR A 157 18.92 0.39 -13.10
CA TYR A 157 19.12 1.57 -12.27
C TYR A 157 20.53 2.12 -12.51
N GLY A 158 20.60 3.29 -13.16
CA GLY A 158 21.81 3.82 -13.81
C GLY A 158 22.94 4.33 -12.90
N TYR A 159 22.82 4.14 -11.58
CA TYR A 159 23.69 4.76 -10.57
C TYR A 159 24.33 3.70 -9.66
N PRO A 160 25.30 2.90 -10.14
CA PRO A 160 25.86 1.78 -9.39
C PRO A 160 26.51 2.18 -8.05
N GLU A 161 26.98 3.42 -7.92
CA GLU A 161 27.51 4.01 -6.69
C GLU A 161 26.51 4.01 -5.53
N TYR A 162 25.21 4.00 -5.83
CA TYR A 162 24.14 4.02 -4.83
C TYR A 162 23.81 2.66 -4.22
N LYS A 163 24.36 1.55 -4.75
CA LYS A 163 24.12 0.21 -4.20
C LYS A 163 24.47 0.11 -2.73
N ARG A 164 25.59 0.70 -2.33
CA ARG A 164 26.05 0.68 -0.92
C ARG A 164 25.09 1.47 -0.02
N ILE A 165 24.60 2.60 -0.51
CA ILE A 165 23.63 3.44 0.20
C ILE A 165 22.33 2.66 0.39
N VAL A 166 21.76 2.11 -0.68
CA VAL A 166 20.53 1.32 -0.64
C VAL A 166 20.66 0.13 0.30
N SER A 167 21.76 -0.64 0.20
CA SER A 167 21.99 -1.78 1.09
C SER A 167 22.04 -1.35 2.56
N HIS A 168 22.76 -0.28 2.87
CA HIS A 168 22.84 0.25 4.24
C HIS A 168 21.47 0.72 4.75
N SER A 169 20.72 1.46 3.93
CA SER A 169 19.38 1.94 4.28
C SER A 169 18.40 0.79 4.54
N ILE A 170 18.49 -0.32 3.80
CA ILE A 170 17.65 -1.50 4.05
C ILE A 170 18.02 -2.17 5.38
N HIS A 171 19.32 -2.31 5.70
CA HIS A 171 19.72 -2.84 7.01
C HIS A 171 19.17 -1.98 8.15
N GLN A 172 19.34 -0.66 8.04
CA GLN A 172 18.85 0.29 9.04
C GLN A 172 17.33 0.24 9.20
N LEU A 173 16.60 0.14 8.08
CA LEU A 173 15.15 -0.03 8.06
C LEU A 173 14.71 -1.31 8.77
N LEU A 174 15.38 -2.44 8.53
CA LEU A 174 14.99 -3.71 9.11
C LEU A 174 15.28 -3.81 10.61
N SER A 175 16.35 -3.18 11.07
CA SER A 175 16.73 -3.15 12.49
C SER A 175 15.97 -2.10 13.31
N LYS A 176 15.28 -1.15 12.66
CA LYS A 176 14.54 -0.09 13.34
C LYS A 176 13.38 -0.67 14.15
N LEU A 177 13.29 -0.28 15.42
CA LEU A 177 12.13 -0.58 16.25
C LEU A 177 10.96 0.32 15.87
N LEU A 178 9.87 -0.29 15.40
CA LEU A 178 8.58 0.31 15.15
C LEU A 178 7.73 0.23 16.42
N ASP A 179 7.09 1.34 16.80
CA ASP A 179 6.32 1.48 18.05
C ASP A 179 7.12 1.01 19.30
N GLY A 180 8.44 1.17 19.25
CA GLY A 180 9.38 0.78 20.31
C GLY A 180 9.55 -0.74 20.54
N VAL A 181 8.83 -1.61 19.82
CA VAL A 181 8.80 -3.05 20.13
C VAL A 181 8.96 -3.99 18.94
N ILE A 182 8.70 -3.54 17.71
CA ILE A 182 8.70 -4.41 16.52
C ILE A 182 9.92 -4.10 15.67
N ALA A 183 10.85 -5.05 15.49
CA ALA A 183 11.89 -4.95 14.45
C ALA A 183 11.53 -5.86 13.27
N LEU A 184 11.61 -5.34 12.04
CA LEU A 184 11.22 -6.12 10.85
C LEU A 184 12.15 -7.31 10.60
N GLU A 185 13.41 -7.24 11.02
CA GLU A 185 14.35 -8.37 10.98
C GLU A 185 13.91 -9.58 11.82
N GLN A 186 12.93 -9.42 12.71
CA GLN A 186 12.37 -10.52 13.50
C GLN A 186 11.23 -11.24 12.78
N ILE A 187 10.69 -10.67 11.70
CA ILE A 187 9.52 -11.19 11.00
C ILE A 187 9.94 -12.26 10.01
N ALA A 188 9.59 -13.51 10.29
CA ALA A 188 9.89 -14.62 9.41
C ALA A 188 9.08 -14.56 8.10
N PRO A 189 9.59 -15.13 6.98
CA PRO A 189 8.84 -15.20 5.72
C PRO A 189 7.41 -15.75 5.85
N ILE A 190 7.20 -16.71 6.76
CA ILE A 190 5.90 -17.33 7.03
C ILE A 190 4.89 -16.41 7.74
N GLN A 191 5.37 -15.35 8.39
CA GLN A 191 4.56 -14.38 9.15
C GLN A 191 4.20 -13.16 8.32
N ARG A 192 4.54 -13.12 7.03
CA ARG A 192 4.28 -11.96 6.18
C ARG A 192 3.80 -12.33 4.79
N VAL A 193 3.13 -11.37 4.17
CA VAL A 193 2.65 -11.39 2.81
C VAL A 193 3.15 -10.11 2.15
N PRO A 194 4.22 -10.16 1.33
CA PRO A 194 4.63 -9.03 0.52
C PRO A 194 3.70 -8.86 -0.69
N GLU A 195 3.54 -7.62 -1.15
CA GLU A 195 2.77 -7.24 -2.36
C GLU A 195 1.36 -7.88 -2.38
N MET A 196 0.58 -7.70 -1.31
CA MET A 196 -0.77 -8.25 -1.19
C MET A 196 -1.72 -7.55 -2.18
N GLU A 197 -2.01 -8.20 -3.29
CA GLU A 197 -3.01 -7.72 -4.26
C GLU A 197 -4.44 -7.87 -3.71
N PHE A 198 -5.30 -6.89 -3.99
CA PHE A 198 -6.74 -7.00 -3.79
C PHE A 198 -7.52 -6.35 -4.93
N ALA A 199 -8.75 -6.83 -5.14
CA ALA A 199 -9.70 -6.24 -6.07
C ALA A 199 -11.14 -6.39 -5.56
N TYR A 200 -11.93 -5.31 -5.61
CA TYR A 200 -13.33 -5.29 -5.18
C TYR A 200 -14.24 -4.68 -6.24
N PRO A 201 -15.42 -5.25 -6.49
CA PRO A 201 -16.39 -4.60 -7.35
C PRO A 201 -16.82 -3.26 -6.74
N THR A 202 -17.03 -2.26 -7.59
CA THR A 202 -17.51 -0.93 -7.15
C THR A 202 -18.83 -0.57 -7.82
N SER A 203 -19.62 0.26 -7.14
CA SER A 203 -20.83 0.87 -7.68
C SER A 203 -20.61 2.33 -8.05
N ASN A 204 -21.53 2.89 -8.84
CA ASN A 204 -21.43 4.29 -9.31
C ASN A 204 -21.40 5.33 -8.18
N ASP A 205 -21.77 4.97 -6.95
CA ASP A 205 -21.81 5.83 -5.78
C ASP A 205 -20.75 5.48 -4.71
N THR A 206 -19.83 4.53 -5.00
CA THR A 206 -18.79 4.09 -4.05
C THR A 206 -17.97 5.26 -3.50
N LEU A 207 -17.46 6.15 -4.36
CA LEU A 207 -16.64 7.29 -3.93
C LEU A 207 -17.41 8.27 -3.03
N HIS A 208 -18.69 8.52 -3.34
CA HIS A 208 -19.56 9.33 -2.49
C HIS A 208 -19.80 8.68 -1.12
N LYS A 209 -20.02 7.37 -1.10
CA LYS A 209 -20.18 6.60 0.15
C LYS A 209 -18.90 6.60 0.98
N ILE A 210 -17.73 6.49 0.35
CA ILE A 210 -16.43 6.55 1.02
C ILE A 210 -16.25 7.90 1.71
N GLN A 211 -16.49 9.02 1.00
CA GLN A 211 -16.44 10.34 1.60
C GLN A 211 -17.40 10.45 2.80
N LYS A 212 -18.65 9.97 2.64
CA LYS A 212 -19.63 9.96 3.74
C LYS A 212 -19.21 9.08 4.92
N ALA A 213 -18.46 8.01 4.68
CA ALA A 213 -17.93 7.17 5.75
C ALA A 213 -16.93 7.96 6.61
N PHE A 214 -15.99 8.70 5.99
CA PHE A 214 -15.06 9.58 6.71
C PHE A 214 -15.78 10.73 7.43
N GLU A 215 -16.69 11.43 6.75
CA GLU A 215 -17.43 12.58 7.33
C GLU A 215 -18.17 12.20 8.62
N ASN A 216 -18.76 11.00 8.65
CA ASN A 216 -19.63 10.53 9.73
C ASN A 216 -18.91 9.70 10.81
N ASN A 217 -17.68 9.23 10.54
CA ASN A 217 -16.92 8.37 11.47
C ASN A 217 -15.50 8.93 11.68
N PRO A 218 -15.36 10.13 12.27
CA PRO A 218 -14.04 10.69 12.55
C PRO A 218 -13.25 9.75 13.47
N THR A 219 -11.95 9.63 13.21
CA THR A 219 -11.00 8.83 14.01
C THR A 219 -9.84 9.72 14.45
N PRO A 220 -9.27 9.53 15.66
CA PRO A 220 -8.24 10.44 16.19
C PRO A 220 -7.02 10.64 15.28
N GLY A 221 -6.55 9.59 14.61
CA GLY A 221 -5.38 9.64 13.73
C GLY A 221 -5.58 10.32 12.38
N ILE A 222 -6.81 10.71 12.03
CA ILE A 222 -7.12 11.39 10.76
C ILE A 222 -7.60 12.82 11.05
N PRO A 223 -6.85 13.86 10.62
CA PRO A 223 -7.23 15.24 10.84
C PRO A 223 -8.59 15.57 10.25
N ARG A 224 -9.44 16.28 11.01
CA ARG A 224 -10.75 16.71 10.50
C ARG A 224 -10.61 17.63 9.29
N THR A 225 -9.57 18.46 9.28
CA THR A 225 -9.22 19.32 8.15
C THR A 225 -9.01 18.53 6.86
N TRP A 226 -8.41 17.33 6.93
CA TRP A 226 -8.23 16.46 5.77
C TRP A 226 -9.56 15.89 5.27
N ILE A 227 -10.41 15.46 6.21
CA ILE A 227 -11.76 14.97 5.88
C ILE A 227 -12.59 16.07 5.18
N ASP A 228 -12.46 17.31 5.64
CA ASP A 228 -13.17 18.45 5.07
C ASP A 228 -12.61 18.85 3.69
N THR A 229 -11.36 18.51 3.36
CA THR A 229 -10.78 18.69 2.01
C THR A 229 -11.02 17.51 1.07
N LEU A 230 -11.44 16.35 1.58
CA LEU A 230 -11.72 15.16 0.79
C LEU A 230 -12.94 15.39 -0.13
N MET A 231 -12.69 15.85 -1.35
CA MET A 231 -13.72 16.18 -2.34
C MET A 231 -13.82 15.08 -3.39
N LEU A 232 -14.50 13.98 -3.05
CA LEU A 232 -14.79 12.88 -3.99
C LEU A 232 -16.12 13.08 -4.75
N LYS A 233 -16.65 14.31 -4.79
CA LYS A 233 -17.97 14.63 -5.39
C LYS A 233 -17.82 14.97 -6.88
N HIS A 234 -18.74 14.47 -7.69
CA HIS A 234 -18.94 14.79 -9.12
C HIS A 234 -18.06 14.10 -10.16
N THR A 235 -17.31 13.06 -9.82
CA THR A 235 -16.65 12.27 -10.86
C THR A 235 -17.67 11.31 -11.49
N ASN A 236 -17.95 11.45 -12.80
CA ASN A 236 -18.72 10.47 -13.59
C ASN A 236 -17.91 9.18 -13.83
N VAL A 237 -17.28 8.66 -12.78
CA VAL A 237 -16.41 7.49 -12.84
C VAL A 237 -17.27 6.26 -12.61
N ARG A 238 -17.66 5.63 -13.72
CA ARG A 238 -18.21 4.28 -13.73
C ARG A 238 -17.06 3.30 -13.63
N ALA A 239 -16.52 3.12 -12.44
CA ALA A 239 -15.60 2.04 -12.18
C ALA A 239 -16.35 0.79 -11.78
N SER A 240 -15.98 -0.33 -12.40
CA SER A 240 -16.52 -1.64 -12.01
C SER A 240 -15.69 -2.26 -10.90
N MET A 241 -14.44 -1.82 -10.70
CA MET A 241 -13.53 -2.45 -9.75
C MET A 241 -12.57 -1.44 -9.08
N LEU A 242 -12.37 -1.57 -7.77
CA LEU A 242 -11.28 -0.97 -6.99
C LEU A 242 -10.18 -2.01 -6.84
N ARG A 243 -8.95 -1.70 -7.24
CA ARG A 243 -7.79 -2.60 -7.16
C ARG A 243 -6.63 -1.87 -6.50
N GLY A 244 -5.78 -2.61 -5.80
CA GLY A 244 -4.55 -2.08 -5.23
C GLY A 244 -3.62 -3.16 -4.73
N PHE A 245 -2.46 -2.73 -4.25
CA PHE A 245 -1.42 -3.59 -3.70
C PHE A 245 -1.00 -3.04 -2.34
N ILE A 246 -1.01 -3.89 -1.31
CA ILE A 246 -0.44 -3.55 -0.01
C ILE A 246 1.00 -4.05 0.00
N ASP A 247 1.97 -3.18 0.24
CA ASP A 247 3.38 -3.57 0.17
C ASP A 247 3.75 -4.70 1.11
N LEU A 248 3.27 -4.64 2.35
CA LEU A 248 3.52 -5.66 3.34
C LEU A 248 2.35 -5.80 4.31
N VAL A 249 1.87 -7.03 4.46
CA VAL A 249 1.10 -7.45 5.63
C VAL A 249 1.98 -8.35 6.47
N PHE A 250 2.05 -8.13 7.78
CA PHE A 250 2.79 -9.02 8.66
C PHE A 250 2.10 -9.26 9.99
N GLU A 251 2.43 -10.38 10.62
CA GLU A 251 2.00 -10.74 11.97
C GLU A 251 3.14 -10.57 12.96
N HIS A 252 2.82 -9.98 14.12
CA HIS A 252 3.71 -9.94 15.27
C HIS A 252 2.89 -10.06 16.56
N ASN A 253 3.23 -11.04 17.40
CA ASN A 253 2.58 -11.31 18.70
C ASN A 253 1.04 -11.41 18.65
N GLY A 254 0.52 -12.11 17.64
CA GLY A 254 -0.90 -12.32 17.39
C GLY A 254 -1.62 -11.13 16.77
N LYS A 255 -0.90 -10.08 16.36
CA LYS A 255 -1.45 -8.87 15.75
C LYS A 255 -1.00 -8.71 14.31
N LEU A 256 -1.94 -8.36 13.44
CA LEU A 256 -1.74 -8.09 12.02
C LEU A 256 -1.49 -6.61 11.79
N PHE A 257 -0.43 -6.30 11.05
CA PHE A 257 -0.05 -4.95 10.69
C PHE A 257 -0.02 -4.80 9.18
N LEU A 258 -0.42 -3.63 8.70
CA LEU A 258 -0.11 -3.17 7.35
C LEU A 258 1.14 -2.31 7.39
N LEU A 259 1.93 -2.37 6.33
CA LEU A 259 3.06 -1.48 6.14
C LEU A 259 3.15 -1.08 4.68
N ASP A 260 3.32 0.22 4.45
CA ASP A 260 3.59 0.82 3.14
C ASP A 260 4.95 1.55 3.16
N TRP A 261 5.76 1.34 2.11
CA TRP A 261 7.09 1.93 1.99
C TRP A 261 7.01 3.23 1.20
N LYS A 262 7.54 4.32 1.75
CA LYS A 262 7.55 5.64 1.11
C LYS A 262 8.97 6.11 0.83
N THR A 263 9.24 6.48 -0.42
CA THR A 263 10.53 7.06 -0.83
C THR A 263 10.46 8.57 -1.10
N ASN A 264 9.35 9.22 -0.68
CA ASN A 264 9.13 10.66 -0.79
C ASN A 264 10.33 11.43 -0.25
N HIS A 265 10.73 12.47 -0.97
CA HIS A 265 11.80 13.37 -0.55
C HIS A 265 11.17 14.58 0.16
N LEU A 266 11.32 14.64 1.49
CA LEU A 266 10.81 15.74 2.32
C LEU A 266 11.88 16.79 2.66
N GLY A 267 13.13 16.52 2.27
CA GLY A 267 14.31 17.34 2.53
C GLY A 267 15.59 16.50 2.53
N ASN A 268 16.72 17.15 2.79
CA ASN A 268 18.08 16.62 2.67
C ASN A 268 18.65 16.12 4.01
N SER A 269 17.85 16.07 5.06
CA SER A 269 18.27 15.66 6.40
C SER A 269 17.21 14.79 7.07
N VAL A 270 17.57 14.12 8.17
CA VAL A 270 16.62 13.31 8.95
C VAL A 270 15.57 14.22 9.60
N GLU A 271 15.96 15.42 9.98
CA GLU A 271 15.12 16.44 10.60
C GLU A 271 13.95 16.86 9.70
N SER A 272 14.13 16.78 8.38
CA SER A 272 13.07 17.02 7.39
C SER A 272 11.98 15.94 7.40
N TYR A 273 12.18 14.83 8.14
CA TYR A 273 11.22 13.73 8.31
C TYR A 273 10.68 13.66 9.75
N SER A 274 10.62 14.80 10.43
CA SER A 274 9.91 14.93 11.70
C SER A 274 8.45 14.46 11.59
N GLN A 275 7.85 14.08 12.73
CA GLN A 275 6.44 13.68 12.80
C GLN A 275 5.49 14.67 12.11
N ARG A 276 5.72 15.97 12.29
CA ARG A 276 4.92 17.02 11.66
C ARG A 276 5.07 17.04 10.13
N ALA A 277 6.28 16.86 9.62
CA ALA A 277 6.53 16.81 8.17
C ALA A 277 5.88 15.57 7.54
N ILE A 278 5.93 14.45 8.24
CA ILE A 278 5.26 13.22 7.81
C ILE A 278 3.74 13.37 7.83
N GLU A 279 3.15 13.90 8.90
CA GLU A 279 1.70 14.16 8.96
C GLU A 279 1.23 15.08 7.82
N HIS A 280 2.07 16.05 7.45
CA HIS A 280 1.82 16.89 6.28
C HIS A 280 1.89 16.09 4.97
N ALA A 281 2.90 15.22 4.80
CA ALA A 281 2.98 14.35 3.63
C ALA A 281 1.79 13.37 3.54
N MET A 282 1.37 12.79 4.67
CA MET A 282 0.17 11.94 4.77
C MET A 282 -1.10 12.68 4.32
N PHE A 283 -1.20 13.96 4.68
CA PHE A 283 -2.29 14.85 4.25
C PHE A 283 -2.23 15.13 2.75
N GLN A 284 -1.09 15.58 2.24
CA GLN A 284 -0.94 16.06 0.86
C GLN A 284 -1.06 14.96 -0.18
N HIS A 285 -0.75 13.72 0.18
CA HIS A 285 -0.80 12.58 -0.75
C HIS A 285 -2.02 11.68 -0.52
N ASP A 286 -2.99 12.09 0.29
CA ASP A 286 -4.19 11.30 0.63
C ASP A 286 -3.90 9.89 1.17
N TYR A 287 -2.75 9.69 1.82
CA TYR A 287 -2.39 8.39 2.39
C TYR A 287 -3.36 7.92 3.48
N TYR A 288 -4.10 8.83 4.12
CA TYR A 288 -5.22 8.51 5.01
C TYR A 288 -6.33 7.69 4.31
N LEU A 289 -6.64 8.03 3.04
CA LEU A 289 -7.56 7.24 2.23
C LEU A 289 -6.94 5.89 1.88
N GLN A 290 -5.68 5.89 1.44
CA GLN A 290 -4.96 4.69 1.00
C GLN A 290 -5.00 3.59 2.06
N TYR A 291 -4.47 3.88 3.26
CA TYR A 291 -4.36 2.84 4.28
C TYR A 291 -5.72 2.38 4.78
N CYS A 292 -6.74 3.25 4.76
CA CYS A 292 -8.09 2.88 5.14
C CYS A 292 -8.68 1.87 4.15
N LEU A 293 -8.46 2.06 2.85
CA LEU A 293 -8.85 1.09 1.82
C LEU A 293 -8.08 -0.23 1.99
N TYR A 294 -6.78 -0.18 2.28
CA TYR A 294 -5.97 -1.36 2.55
C TYR A 294 -6.41 -2.11 3.81
N CYS A 295 -6.81 -1.39 4.87
CA CYS A 295 -7.39 -1.97 6.08
C CYS A 295 -8.69 -2.73 5.77
N VAL A 296 -9.57 -2.15 4.95
CA VAL A 296 -10.79 -2.85 4.52
C VAL A 296 -10.45 -4.07 3.68
N ALA A 297 -9.43 -3.97 2.82
CA ALA A 297 -9.01 -5.09 2.01
C ALA A 297 -8.55 -6.28 2.86
N LEU A 298 -7.65 -6.01 3.83
CA LEU A 298 -7.18 -7.02 4.76
C LEU A 298 -8.32 -7.54 5.66
N LYS A 299 -9.20 -6.67 6.14
CA LYS A 299 -10.38 -7.05 6.93
C LYS A 299 -11.19 -8.11 6.21
N ARG A 300 -11.57 -7.83 4.96
CA ARG A 300 -12.35 -8.75 4.13
C ARG A 300 -11.61 -10.06 3.90
N TYR A 301 -10.31 -10.00 3.60
CA TYR A 301 -9.49 -11.20 3.42
C TYR A 301 -9.52 -12.10 4.67
N ILE A 302 -9.28 -11.53 5.85
CA ILE A 302 -9.26 -12.29 7.11
C ILE A 302 -10.64 -12.85 7.44
N GLU A 303 -11.71 -12.05 7.37
CA GLU A 303 -13.05 -12.49 7.74
C GLU A 303 -13.62 -13.53 6.77
N THR A 304 -13.31 -13.43 5.46
CA THR A 304 -13.68 -14.45 4.47
C THR A 304 -12.93 -15.76 4.70
N ARG A 305 -11.63 -15.69 5.02
CA ARG A 305 -10.80 -16.88 5.21
C ARG A 305 -11.00 -17.55 6.56
N PHE A 306 -11.34 -16.76 7.58
CA PHE A 306 -11.55 -17.19 8.96
C PHE A 306 -12.90 -16.66 9.48
N PRO A 307 -14.03 -17.30 9.11
CA PRO A 307 -15.38 -16.79 9.41
C PRO A 307 -15.70 -16.55 10.89
N ASN A 308 -14.91 -17.14 11.80
CA ASN A 308 -15.07 -16.99 13.25
C ASN A 308 -14.09 -15.99 13.88
N LYS A 309 -13.30 -15.26 13.09
CA LYS A 309 -12.35 -14.26 13.58
C LYS A 309 -12.81 -12.85 13.21
N ASP A 310 -12.98 -12.00 14.21
CA ASP A 310 -13.12 -10.56 13.98
C ASP A 310 -11.73 -9.99 13.64
N PHE A 311 -11.61 -9.36 12.48
CA PHE A 311 -10.35 -8.76 12.04
C PHE A 311 -9.81 -7.76 13.07
N TYR A 312 -10.68 -6.95 13.66
CA TYR A 312 -10.29 -5.83 14.52
C TYR A 312 -9.65 -6.29 15.83
N ASP A 313 -10.06 -7.45 16.34
CA ASP A 313 -9.44 -8.09 17.51
C ASP A 313 -7.99 -8.50 17.24
N SER A 314 -7.70 -8.90 16.00
CA SER A 314 -6.33 -9.22 15.54
C SER A 314 -5.60 -8.05 14.91
N PHE A 315 -6.24 -6.88 14.73
CA PHE A 315 -5.62 -5.75 14.04
C PHE A 315 -4.66 -4.97 14.96
N GLY A 316 -3.40 -4.89 14.56
CA GLY A 316 -2.33 -4.18 15.23
C GLY A 316 -2.26 -2.71 14.83
N GLY A 317 -2.41 -2.39 13.56
CA GLY A 317 -2.37 -1.01 13.04
C GLY A 317 -1.75 -0.95 11.64
N VAL A 318 -1.42 0.26 11.21
CA VAL A 318 -0.76 0.54 9.93
C VAL A 318 0.52 1.34 10.17
N PHE A 319 1.57 1.00 9.44
CA PHE A 319 2.82 1.75 9.40
C PHE A 319 3.05 2.33 8.01
N TYR A 320 3.45 3.59 7.93
CA TYR A 320 3.95 4.22 6.71
C TYR A 320 5.38 4.63 6.98
N LEU A 321 6.33 3.99 6.29
CA LEU A 321 7.75 4.17 6.54
C LEU A 321 8.38 5.01 5.43
N PHE A 322 8.64 6.27 5.72
CA PHE A 322 9.39 7.19 4.86
C PHE A 322 10.88 6.86 4.96
N ILE A 323 11.35 5.95 4.11
CA ILE A 323 12.66 5.27 4.20
C ILE A 323 13.82 6.27 4.36
N ARG A 324 13.73 7.43 3.69
CA ARG A 324 14.76 8.49 3.77
C ARG A 324 14.93 9.08 5.17
N GLY A 325 13.89 9.09 5.99
CA GLY A 325 13.94 9.61 7.36
C GLY A 325 14.33 8.58 8.42
N ILE A 326 14.38 7.30 8.07
CA ILE A 326 14.63 6.22 9.03
C ILE A 326 16.06 6.30 9.56
N ASN A 327 16.18 6.36 10.88
CA ASN A 327 17.45 6.50 11.58
C ASN A 327 17.47 5.73 12.92
N GLU A 328 18.64 5.64 13.55
CA GLU A 328 18.83 4.89 14.81
C GLU A 328 18.39 5.65 16.07
N HIS A 329 18.20 6.97 16.00
CA HIS A 329 18.13 7.85 17.17
C HIS A 329 16.71 8.20 17.59
N ASP A 330 15.79 8.39 16.64
CA ASP A 330 14.41 8.81 16.91
C ASP A 330 13.41 8.21 15.92
N ASP A 331 12.12 8.47 16.11
CA ASP A 331 11.05 7.93 15.27
C ASP A 331 10.82 8.72 13.97
N SER A 332 11.78 9.53 13.53
CA SER A 332 11.69 10.19 12.23
C SER A 332 11.57 9.15 11.12
N GLY A 333 10.79 9.51 10.10
CA GLY A 333 10.43 8.61 9.02
C GLY A 333 9.31 7.60 9.33
N ILE A 334 8.78 7.53 10.56
CA ILE A 334 7.76 6.54 10.95
C ILE A 334 6.42 7.23 11.19
N PHE A 335 5.39 6.82 10.44
CA PHE A 335 4.00 7.11 10.78
C PHE A 335 3.30 5.83 11.22
N TYR A 336 2.47 5.94 12.25
CA TYR A 336 1.63 4.86 12.73
C TYR A 336 0.21 5.36 12.99
N ASP A 337 -0.79 4.58 12.57
CA ASP A 337 -2.19 4.79 12.95
C ASP A 337 -2.89 3.44 13.18
N ARG A 338 -3.98 3.47 13.93
CA ARG A 338 -4.92 2.36 14.05
C ARG A 338 -6.34 2.88 13.86
N PRO A 339 -6.87 2.84 12.63
CA PRO A 339 -8.20 3.37 12.33
C PRO A 339 -9.29 2.73 13.19
N SER A 340 -10.29 3.53 13.54
CA SER A 340 -11.38 3.06 14.40
C SER A 340 -12.23 1.97 13.71
N GLN A 341 -12.70 0.99 14.49
CA GLN A 341 -13.59 -0.05 13.98
C GLN A 341 -14.86 0.53 13.30
N PRO A 342 -15.52 1.58 13.83
CA PRO A 342 -16.65 2.22 13.15
C PRO A 342 -16.32 2.76 11.76
N LEU A 343 -15.16 3.41 11.60
CA LEU A 343 -14.72 3.91 10.29
C LEU A 343 -14.50 2.76 9.30
N LEU A 344 -13.77 1.72 9.70
CA LEU A 344 -13.50 0.57 8.84
C LEU A 344 -14.80 -0.16 8.44
N LYS A 345 -15.76 -0.32 9.37
CA LYS A 345 -17.09 -0.88 9.07
C LYS A 345 -17.89 -0.03 8.10
N ALA A 346 -17.82 1.30 8.24
CA ALA A 346 -18.51 2.23 7.34
C ALA A 346 -17.90 2.21 5.92
N LEU A 347 -16.57 2.13 5.81
CA LEU A 347 -15.85 2.04 4.55
C LEU A 347 -16.09 0.69 3.85
N ASP A 348 -16.08 -0.41 4.60
CA ASP A 348 -16.43 -1.74 4.10
C ASP A 348 -17.83 -1.74 3.46
N LYS A 349 -18.81 -1.14 4.13
CA LYS A 349 -20.16 -0.96 3.57
C LYS A 349 -20.16 -0.02 2.34
N ALA A 350 -19.28 0.97 2.29
CA ALA A 350 -19.20 1.93 1.21
C ALA A 350 -18.66 1.34 -0.10
N ILE A 351 -17.67 0.43 -0.01
CA ILE A 351 -17.05 -0.24 -1.16
C ILE A 351 -18.05 -1.20 -1.82
N GLY A 352 -18.96 -1.82 -1.05
CA GLY A 352 -19.97 -2.75 -1.54
C GLY A 352 -19.55 -4.20 -1.34
N GLN A 353 -20.52 -5.11 -1.14
CA GLN A 353 -20.26 -6.53 -0.90
C GLN A 353 -19.74 -7.23 -2.15
#